data_AF-A0A962VQ56-F1
#
_entry.id   AF-A0A962VQ56-F1
#
_cell.length_a   1.000
_cell.length_b   1.000
_cell.length_c   1.000
_cell.angle_alpha   90.00
_cell.angle_beta   90.00
_cell.angle_gamma   90.00
#
_symmetry.space_group_name_H-M   'P 1'
#
loop_
_entity.id
_entity.type
_entity.pdbx_description
1 polymer ?
#
loop_
_entity_poly.entity_id
_entity_poly.type
_entity_poly.pdbx_seq_one_letter_code
_entity_poly.pdbx_strand_id
1 'polypeptide(L)'
;IERIGEPLIGALEAFARQTPFPLQDRREYWLLDAQTHEPLVLIDSRLCDEPVPPAVQPRWLPGKAAGDEFAGLAELEDLIARRAGRRPVAEWFERDADGHGSGPMHGRHAAEFFPRFLLTTNWPEQRQRVLAEAFIDWWAPALLQLHHLSDPERTLLERAAARRASALARLFRLYPKTMDERLIRVARVQARMQSSHETAAHYEEPFLWME
;
A
#
# COMPACT_ATOMS: atom_id res chain seq x y z
N ILE A 1 5.19 -15.01 32.25
CA ILE A 1 5.96 -14.47 31.09
C ILE A 1 6.64 -15.61 30.31
N GLU A 2 7.23 -16.61 30.97
CA GLU A 2 7.89 -17.76 30.32
C GLU A 2 6.97 -18.64 29.43
N ARG A 3 5.70 -18.83 29.81
CA ARG A 3 4.78 -19.76 29.12
C ARG A 3 4.32 -19.34 27.70
N ILE A 4 4.62 -18.11 27.28
CA ILE A 4 4.30 -17.59 25.93
C ILE A 4 5.58 -17.51 25.06
N GLY A 5 6.76 -17.53 25.68
CA GLY A 5 8.05 -17.37 24.98
C GLY A 5 8.51 -18.62 24.26
N GLU A 6 8.39 -19.80 24.87
CA GLU A 6 8.86 -21.06 24.28
C GLU A 6 8.17 -21.41 22.94
N PRO A 7 6.83 -21.29 22.80
CA PRO A 7 6.18 -21.52 21.51
C PRO A 7 6.63 -20.52 20.43
N LEU A 8 6.89 -19.27 20.83
CA LEU A 8 7.34 -18.23 19.91
C LEU A 8 8.79 -18.47 19.45
N ILE A 9 9.67 -18.91 20.34
CA ILE A 9 11.06 -19.29 20.00
C ILE A 9 11.05 -20.50 19.07
N GLY A 10 10.27 -21.54 19.38
CA GLY A 10 10.15 -22.71 18.51
C GLY A 10 9.60 -22.37 17.12
N ALA A 11 8.60 -21.47 17.05
CA ALA A 11 8.11 -20.96 15.77
C ALA A 11 9.18 -20.14 15.04
N LEU A 12 9.89 -19.25 15.72
CA LEU A 12 10.99 -18.49 15.12
C LEU A 12 12.07 -19.40 14.55
N GLU A 13 12.52 -20.42 15.29
CA GLU A 13 13.53 -21.37 14.80
C GLU A 13 13.05 -22.18 13.60
N ALA A 14 11.79 -22.61 13.61
CA ALA A 14 11.18 -23.38 12.53
C ALA A 14 11.04 -22.55 11.24
N PHE A 15 10.70 -21.26 11.37
CA PHE A 15 10.39 -20.39 10.24
C PHE A 15 11.52 -19.41 9.88
N ALA A 16 12.60 -19.30 10.68
CA ALA A 16 13.71 -18.36 10.46
C ALA A 16 14.38 -18.53 9.10
N ARG A 17 14.42 -19.76 8.54
CA ARG A 17 15.01 -20.00 7.22
C ARG A 17 14.13 -19.55 6.06
N GLN A 18 12.89 -19.14 6.32
CA GLN A 18 11.93 -18.69 5.32
C GLN A 18 11.94 -17.17 5.16
N THR A 19 12.91 -16.47 5.75
CA THR A 19 13.06 -15.02 5.57
C THR A 19 13.66 -14.68 4.21
N PRO A 20 13.11 -13.68 3.49
CA PRO A 20 11.93 -12.89 3.85
C PRO A 20 10.64 -13.70 3.69
N PHE A 21 9.75 -13.63 4.70
CA PHE A 21 8.51 -14.40 4.70
C PHE A 21 7.66 -14.04 3.48
N PRO A 22 7.11 -15.03 2.74
CA PRO A 22 6.26 -14.73 1.60
C PRO A 22 4.95 -14.06 2.05
N LEU A 23 4.34 -13.26 1.17
CA LEU A 23 3.03 -12.69 1.40
C LEU A 23 2.00 -13.82 1.60
N GLN A 24 1.32 -13.81 2.74
CA GLN A 24 0.31 -14.83 3.07
C GLN A 24 -1.12 -14.37 2.71
N ASP A 25 -1.29 -13.07 2.47
CA ASP A 25 -2.57 -12.46 2.11
C ASP A 25 -2.89 -12.78 0.64
N ARG A 26 -3.35 -14.01 0.40
CA ARG A 26 -3.59 -14.53 -0.94
C ARG A 26 -5.01 -14.33 -1.42
N ARG A 27 -5.94 -13.91 -0.56
CA ARG A 27 -7.30 -13.54 -0.99
C ARG A 27 -7.41 -12.03 -1.08
N GLU A 28 -7.71 -11.53 -2.27
CA GLU A 28 -7.78 -10.11 -2.55
C GLU A 28 -9.20 -9.73 -3.00
N TYR A 29 -9.76 -8.69 -2.40
CA TYR A 29 -11.07 -8.17 -2.75
C TYR A 29 -10.94 -6.93 -3.62
N TRP A 30 -11.36 -7.04 -4.88
CA TRP A 30 -11.18 -5.99 -5.87
C TRP A 30 -12.52 -5.36 -6.26
N LEU A 31 -12.56 -4.02 -6.25
CA LEU A 31 -13.64 -3.29 -6.91
C LEU A 31 -13.49 -3.42 -8.42
N LEU A 32 -14.57 -3.72 -9.14
CA LEU A 32 -14.53 -3.96 -10.58
C LEU A 32 -15.08 -2.78 -11.38
N ASP A 33 -14.57 -2.63 -12.61
CA ASP A 33 -15.10 -1.74 -13.63
C ASP A 33 -16.50 -2.20 -14.05
N ALA A 34 -17.46 -1.28 -14.10
CA ALA A 34 -18.85 -1.60 -14.44
C ALA A 34 -19.05 -2.13 -15.87
N GLN A 35 -18.13 -1.82 -16.78
CA GLN A 35 -18.22 -2.18 -18.20
C GLN A 35 -17.31 -3.36 -18.54
N THR A 36 -16.06 -3.33 -18.07
CA THR A 36 -15.05 -4.35 -18.44
C THR A 36 -14.93 -5.47 -17.44
N HIS A 37 -15.44 -5.29 -16.21
CA HIS A 37 -15.23 -6.16 -15.06
C HIS A 37 -13.75 -6.35 -14.68
N GLU A 38 -12.87 -5.48 -15.17
CA GLU A 38 -11.46 -5.46 -14.77
C GLU A 38 -11.32 -4.84 -13.37
N PRO A 39 -10.35 -5.30 -12.56
CA PRO A 39 -10.09 -4.71 -11.24
C PRO A 39 -9.67 -3.24 -11.34
N LEU A 40 -10.37 -2.38 -10.60
CA LEU A 40 -10.08 -0.95 -10.49
C LEU A 40 -9.14 -0.66 -9.33
N VAL A 41 -9.46 -1.18 -8.14
CA VAL A 41 -8.71 -0.90 -6.92
C VAL A 41 -8.93 -2.00 -5.89
N LEU A 42 -7.88 -2.33 -5.15
CA LEU A 42 -7.95 -3.28 -4.05
C LEU A 42 -8.68 -2.64 -2.87
N ILE A 43 -9.69 -3.32 -2.33
CA ILE A 43 -10.46 -2.89 -1.16
C ILE A 43 -9.95 -3.58 0.12
N ASP A 44 -9.71 -4.89 0.06
CA ASP A 44 -9.31 -5.70 1.22
C ASP A 44 -8.41 -6.87 0.79
N SER A 45 -7.64 -7.41 1.72
CA SER A 45 -6.80 -8.60 1.53
C SER A 45 -6.82 -9.47 2.78
N ARG A 46 -6.81 -10.79 2.60
CA ARG A 46 -7.02 -11.78 3.66
C ARG A 46 -6.14 -13.00 3.47
N LEU A 47 -5.84 -13.69 4.57
CA LEU A 47 -5.29 -15.04 4.55
C LEU A 47 -6.27 -16.03 3.90
N CYS A 48 -5.77 -17.18 3.42
CA CYS A 48 -6.58 -18.23 2.79
C CYS A 48 -7.56 -18.94 3.73
N ASP A 49 -7.41 -18.80 5.05
CA ASP A 49 -8.23 -19.43 6.08
C ASP A 49 -9.13 -18.45 6.84
N GLU A 50 -8.93 -17.13 6.68
CA GLU A 50 -9.80 -16.12 7.30
C GLU A 50 -11.25 -16.15 6.75
N PRO A 51 -12.27 -15.95 7.59
CA PRO A 51 -13.64 -15.89 7.11
C PRO A 51 -13.86 -14.66 6.21
N VAL A 52 -14.55 -14.86 5.09
CA VAL A 52 -14.96 -13.76 4.22
C VAL A 52 -16.08 -12.97 4.92
N PRO A 53 -15.93 -11.64 5.12
CA PRO A 53 -16.97 -10.83 5.73
C PRO A 53 -18.25 -10.84 4.89
N PRO A 54 -19.42 -10.63 5.51
CA PRO A 54 -20.69 -10.56 4.78
C PRO A 54 -20.63 -9.44 3.73
N ALA A 55 -21.33 -9.66 2.61
CA ALA A 55 -21.38 -8.72 1.50
C ALA A 55 -21.92 -7.35 1.95
N VAL A 56 -21.02 -6.38 2.05
CA VAL A 56 -21.33 -4.95 2.19
C VAL A 56 -21.26 -4.30 0.81
N GLN A 57 -21.89 -3.13 0.67
CA GLN A 57 -21.75 -2.36 -0.56
C GLN A 57 -20.26 -2.05 -0.78
N PRO A 58 -19.64 -2.54 -1.87
CA PRO A 58 -18.21 -2.40 -2.04
C PRO A 58 -17.87 -0.93 -2.31
N ARG A 59 -16.96 -0.41 -1.51
CA ARG A 59 -16.44 0.95 -1.61
C ARG A 59 -14.95 0.95 -1.29
N TRP A 60 -14.19 1.69 -2.06
CA TRP A 60 -12.80 1.97 -1.74
C TRP A 60 -12.68 3.04 -0.66
N LEU A 61 -11.88 2.76 0.37
CA LEU A 61 -11.65 3.64 1.52
C LEU A 61 -10.14 3.76 1.76
N PRO A 62 -9.47 4.78 1.19
CA PRO A 62 -7.99 4.92 1.20
C PRO A 62 -7.38 5.30 2.58
N GLY A 63 -8.17 5.25 3.65
CA GLY A 63 -7.73 5.48 5.02
C GLY A 63 -7.53 6.96 5.39
N LYS A 64 -7.39 7.23 6.70
CA LYS A 64 -7.32 8.60 7.23
C LYS A 64 -6.12 9.41 6.72
N ALA A 65 -4.94 8.79 6.62
CA ALA A 65 -3.73 9.47 6.16
C ALA A 65 -3.87 10.00 4.72
N ALA A 66 -4.56 9.27 3.84
CA ALA A 66 -4.86 9.77 2.50
C ALA A 66 -5.77 11.00 2.56
N GLY A 67 -6.80 10.97 3.41
CA GLY A 67 -7.73 12.09 3.58
C GLY A 67 -7.05 13.36 4.10
N ASP A 68 -6.06 13.21 4.97
CA ASP A 68 -5.36 14.35 5.56
C ASP A 68 -4.25 14.91 4.64
N GLU A 69 -3.60 14.06 3.84
CA GLU A 69 -2.35 14.41 3.15
C GLU A 69 -2.43 14.46 1.61
N PHE A 70 -3.42 13.80 0.99
CA PHE A 70 -3.51 13.74 -0.48
C PHE A 70 -4.61 14.68 -1.01
N ALA A 71 -4.19 15.83 -1.54
CA ALA A 71 -5.11 16.89 -2.00
C ALA A 71 -6.12 16.44 -3.08
N GLY A 72 -5.77 15.44 -3.90
CA GLY A 72 -6.61 14.94 -4.99
C GLY A 72 -7.55 13.80 -4.59
N LEU A 73 -7.68 13.48 -3.30
CA LEU A 73 -8.37 12.27 -2.86
C LEU A 73 -9.85 12.24 -3.27
N ALA A 74 -10.57 13.33 -3.01
CA ALA A 74 -11.99 13.41 -3.31
C ALA A 74 -12.27 13.24 -4.81
N GLU A 75 -11.43 13.84 -5.67
CA GLU A 75 -11.53 13.68 -7.13
C GLU A 75 -11.27 12.21 -7.52
N LEU A 76 -10.28 11.55 -6.92
CA LEU A 76 -9.96 10.16 -7.21
C LEU A 76 -11.05 9.18 -6.72
N GLU A 77 -11.60 9.38 -5.53
CA GLU A 77 -12.74 8.60 -5.02
C GLU A 77 -13.94 8.71 -5.97
N ASP A 78 -14.25 9.93 -6.44
CA ASP A 78 -15.32 10.17 -7.40
C ASP A 78 -15.07 9.47 -8.75
N LEU A 79 -13.83 9.49 -9.26
CA LEU A 79 -13.47 8.81 -10.50
C LEU A 79 -13.67 7.29 -10.38
N ILE A 80 -13.20 6.68 -9.29
CA ILE A 80 -13.37 5.25 -9.03
C ILE A 80 -14.84 4.90 -8.86
N ALA A 81 -15.60 5.68 -8.09
CA ALA A 81 -17.03 5.45 -7.90
C ALA A 81 -17.82 5.54 -9.21
N ARG A 82 -17.52 6.52 -10.07
CA ARG A 82 -18.17 6.65 -11.39
C ARG A 82 -17.86 5.45 -12.29
N ARG A 83 -16.62 4.97 -12.28
CA ARG A 83 -16.17 3.84 -13.10
C ARG A 83 -16.69 2.48 -12.61
N ALA A 84 -16.83 2.32 -11.30
CA ALA A 84 -17.50 1.17 -10.69
C ALA A 84 -19.03 1.19 -10.92
N GLY A 85 -19.58 2.32 -11.37
CA GLY A 85 -20.98 2.45 -11.76
C GLY A 85 -21.96 2.57 -10.59
N ARG A 86 -23.25 2.65 -10.92
CA ARG A 86 -24.34 2.91 -9.94
C ARG A 86 -24.56 1.75 -8.96
N ARG A 87 -24.18 0.54 -9.35
CA ARG A 87 -24.28 -0.69 -8.56
C ARG A 87 -22.89 -1.32 -8.56
N PRO A 88 -21.96 -0.80 -7.73
CA PRO A 88 -20.60 -1.28 -7.72
C PRO A 88 -20.56 -2.75 -7.34
N VAL A 89 -19.76 -3.51 -8.07
CA VAL A 89 -19.52 -4.94 -7.84
C VAL A 89 -18.05 -5.11 -7.46
N ALA A 90 -17.80 -6.00 -6.52
CA ALA A 90 -16.46 -6.40 -6.14
C ALA A 90 -16.43 -7.90 -5.92
N GLU A 91 -15.26 -8.49 -6.16
CA GLU A 91 -15.06 -9.94 -6.15
C GLU A 91 -13.78 -10.32 -5.41
N TRP A 92 -13.84 -11.45 -4.72
CA TRP A 92 -12.68 -12.07 -4.09
C TRP A 92 -11.93 -12.94 -5.10
N PHE A 93 -10.64 -12.68 -5.24
CA PHE A 93 -9.73 -13.47 -6.07
C PHE A 93 -8.71 -14.17 -5.17
N GLU A 94 -8.48 -15.46 -5.43
CA GLU A 94 -7.36 -16.20 -4.85
C GLU A 94 -6.12 -16.02 -5.73
N ARG A 95 -5.08 -15.41 -5.19
CA ARG A 95 -3.80 -15.15 -5.85
C ARG A 95 -2.82 -16.30 -5.65
N ASP A 96 -2.14 -16.69 -6.72
CA ASP A 96 -1.01 -17.61 -6.67
C ASP A 96 0.35 -16.89 -6.55
N ALA A 97 1.42 -17.66 -6.34
CA ALA A 97 2.77 -17.12 -6.15
C ALA A 97 3.31 -16.42 -7.39
N ASP A 98 2.80 -16.77 -8.57
CA ASP A 98 3.13 -16.14 -9.85
C ASP A 98 2.25 -14.91 -10.12
N GLY A 99 1.33 -14.60 -9.21
CA GLY A 99 0.43 -13.46 -9.30
C GLY A 99 -0.80 -13.70 -10.15
N HIS A 100 -1.07 -14.90 -10.66
CA HIS A 100 -2.37 -15.18 -11.28
C HIS A 100 -3.47 -15.11 -10.23
N GLY A 101 -4.71 -14.88 -10.66
CA GLY A 101 -5.85 -14.84 -9.77
C GLY A 101 -6.97 -15.74 -10.25
N SER A 102 -7.67 -16.40 -9.33
CA SER A 102 -8.87 -17.17 -9.63
C SER A 102 -10.06 -16.58 -8.87
N GLY A 103 -11.11 -16.18 -9.59
CA GLY A 103 -12.34 -15.62 -9.02
C GLY A 103 -13.58 -16.46 -9.36
N PRO A 104 -14.61 -16.48 -8.50
CA PRO A 104 -15.83 -17.26 -8.71
C PRO A 104 -16.65 -16.88 -9.95
N MET A 105 -16.65 -15.61 -10.40
CA MET A 105 -17.41 -15.18 -11.57
C MET A 105 -16.62 -15.29 -12.87
N HIS A 106 -15.31 -15.05 -12.84
CA HIS A 106 -14.53 -14.85 -14.06
C HIS A 106 -13.44 -15.92 -14.29
N GLY A 107 -13.27 -16.87 -13.37
CA GLY A 107 -12.33 -17.97 -13.52
C GLY A 107 -10.88 -17.52 -13.29
N ARG A 108 -9.93 -18.12 -14.02
CA ARG A 108 -8.49 -17.85 -13.85
C ARG A 108 -8.02 -16.73 -14.78
N HIS A 109 -7.29 -15.77 -14.21
CA HIS A 109 -6.72 -14.61 -14.88
C HIS A 109 -5.20 -14.57 -14.72
N ALA A 110 -4.52 -14.04 -15.73
CA ALA A 110 -3.08 -13.75 -15.67
C ALA A 110 -2.77 -12.60 -14.70
N ALA A 111 -1.51 -12.46 -14.29
CA ALA A 111 -1.11 -11.46 -13.31
C ALA A 111 -1.37 -10.02 -13.78
N GLU A 112 -1.28 -9.77 -15.08
CA GLU A 112 -1.46 -8.47 -15.74
C GLU A 112 -2.91 -7.99 -15.72
N PHE A 113 -3.87 -8.89 -15.45
CA PHE A 113 -5.27 -8.52 -15.27
C PHE A 113 -5.47 -7.62 -14.04
N PHE A 114 -4.59 -7.74 -13.04
CA PHE A 114 -4.69 -6.99 -11.80
C PHE A 114 -3.76 -5.77 -11.83
N PRO A 115 -4.24 -4.57 -11.44
CA PRO A 115 -3.41 -3.41 -11.31
C PRO A 115 -2.22 -3.65 -10.39
N ARG A 116 -1.02 -3.46 -10.93
CA ARG A 116 0.24 -3.78 -10.26
C ARG A 116 0.46 -3.07 -8.93
N PHE A 117 -0.02 -1.84 -8.83
CA PHE A 117 0.12 -0.99 -7.64
C PHE A 117 -1.20 -0.85 -6.89
N LEU A 118 -2.03 -1.89 -6.94
CA LEU A 118 -3.30 -2.01 -6.20
C LEU A 118 -4.38 -0.98 -6.60
N LEU A 119 -4.08 -0.12 -7.58
CA LEU A 119 -4.95 0.88 -8.18
C LEU A 119 -4.67 0.95 -9.69
N THR A 120 -5.73 0.97 -10.51
CA THR A 120 -5.61 1.11 -11.96
C THR A 120 -5.16 2.52 -12.37
N THR A 121 -4.23 2.58 -13.32
CA THR A 121 -3.83 3.80 -14.02
C THR A 121 -4.38 3.87 -15.43
N ASN A 122 -5.13 2.85 -15.88
CA ASN A 122 -5.70 2.81 -17.22
C ASN A 122 -6.95 3.70 -17.31
N TRP A 123 -6.79 5.02 -17.37
CA TRP A 123 -7.91 5.97 -17.48
C TRP A 123 -7.98 6.62 -18.88
N PRO A 124 -9.19 6.87 -19.42
CA PRO A 124 -9.34 7.47 -20.74
C PRO A 124 -8.66 8.85 -20.84
N GLU A 125 -8.88 9.70 -19.84
CA GLU A 125 -8.39 11.08 -19.85
C GLU A 125 -7.00 11.19 -19.21
N GLN A 126 -6.13 12.01 -19.79
CA GLN A 126 -4.76 12.21 -19.28
C GLN A 126 -4.75 12.72 -17.83
N ARG A 127 -5.65 13.63 -17.48
CA ARG A 127 -5.75 14.19 -16.12
C ARG A 127 -6.05 13.09 -15.08
N GLN A 128 -6.93 12.16 -15.42
CA GLN A 128 -7.32 11.05 -14.54
C GLN A 128 -6.15 10.08 -14.34
N ARG A 129 -5.38 9.79 -15.41
CA ARG A 129 -4.14 9.00 -15.33
C ARG A 129 -3.13 9.63 -14.39
N VAL A 130 -2.85 10.91 -14.60
CA VAL A 130 -1.91 11.68 -13.75
C VAL A 130 -2.37 11.69 -12.29
N LEU A 131 -3.67 11.80 -12.01
CA LEU A 131 -4.18 11.77 -10.65
C LEU A 131 -4.00 10.39 -9.99
N ALA A 132 -4.29 9.31 -10.70
CA ALA A 132 -4.07 7.95 -10.19
C ALA A 132 -2.57 7.66 -9.97
N GLU A 133 -1.71 8.08 -10.90
CA GLU A 133 -0.25 7.98 -10.77
C GLU A 133 0.26 8.81 -9.58
N ALA A 134 -0.26 10.03 -9.38
CA ALA A 134 0.09 10.87 -8.23
C ALA A 134 -0.31 10.22 -6.89
N PHE A 135 -1.43 9.50 -6.85
CA PHE A 135 -1.83 8.75 -5.66
C PHE A 135 -0.90 7.55 -5.41
N ILE A 136 -0.51 6.82 -6.46
CA ILE A 136 0.47 5.72 -6.35
C ILE A 136 1.82 6.25 -5.87
N ASP A 137 2.28 7.37 -6.42
CA ASP A 137 3.51 8.04 -6.01
C ASP A 137 3.45 8.49 -4.55
N TRP A 138 2.30 9.03 -4.12
CA TRP A 138 2.06 9.33 -2.72
C TRP A 138 2.12 8.05 -1.88
N TRP A 139 1.48 6.96 -2.30
CA TRP A 139 1.41 5.71 -1.55
C TRP A 139 2.69 4.85 -1.62
N ALA A 140 3.65 5.23 -2.46
CA ALA A 140 4.87 4.47 -2.74
C ALA A 140 5.64 3.95 -1.51
N PRO A 141 5.79 4.70 -0.39
CA PRO A 141 6.44 4.16 0.80
C PRO A 141 5.79 2.88 1.34
N ALA A 142 4.46 2.78 1.28
CA ALA A 142 3.77 1.58 1.75
C ALA A 142 3.82 0.45 0.71
N LEU A 143 3.71 0.79 -0.59
CA LEU A 143 3.80 -0.17 -1.69
C LEU A 143 5.16 -0.89 -1.75
N LEU A 144 6.24 -0.27 -1.30
CA LEU A 144 7.57 -0.91 -1.25
C LEU A 144 7.66 -2.15 -0.35
N GLN A 145 6.68 -2.36 0.53
CA GLN A 145 6.55 -3.58 1.34
C GLN A 145 6.11 -4.79 0.51
N LEU A 146 5.55 -4.58 -0.68
CA LEU A 146 5.11 -5.68 -1.54
C LEU A 146 6.31 -6.50 -2.04
N HIS A 147 6.20 -7.82 -1.90
CA HIS A 147 7.29 -8.76 -2.22
C HIS A 147 7.41 -9.04 -3.72
N HIS A 148 6.30 -8.96 -4.45
CA HIS A 148 6.24 -9.36 -5.85
C HIS A 148 6.77 -8.29 -6.82
N LEU A 149 7.20 -7.11 -6.34
CA LEU A 149 7.70 -6.01 -7.17
C LEU A 149 9.02 -6.39 -7.84
N SER A 150 9.11 -6.12 -9.14
CA SER A 150 10.35 -6.22 -9.92
C SER A 150 11.32 -5.10 -9.54
N ASP A 151 12.60 -5.31 -9.85
CA ASP A 151 13.67 -4.33 -9.57
C ASP A 151 13.42 -2.95 -10.22
N PRO A 152 12.94 -2.85 -11.48
CA PRO A 152 12.57 -1.56 -12.07
C PRO A 152 11.42 -0.86 -11.35
N GLU A 153 10.35 -1.59 -11.02
CA GLU A 153 9.19 -1.03 -10.30
C GLU A 153 9.59 -0.54 -8.92
N ARG A 154 10.41 -1.32 -8.21
CA ARG A 154 10.95 -0.95 -6.90
C ARG A 154 11.80 0.32 -7.00
N THR A 155 12.65 0.44 -8.02
CA THR A 155 13.45 1.64 -8.27
C THR A 155 12.58 2.88 -8.49
N LEU A 156 11.48 2.75 -9.26
CA LEU A 156 10.53 3.85 -9.47
C LEU A 156 9.84 4.25 -8.17
N LEU A 157 9.34 3.27 -7.41
CA LEU A 157 8.68 3.51 -6.13
C LEU A 157 9.64 4.08 -5.08
N GLU A 158 10.91 3.68 -5.04
CA GLU A 158 11.90 4.26 -4.13
C GLU A 158 12.13 5.76 -4.39
N ARG A 159 12.21 6.15 -5.67
CA ARG A 159 12.31 7.57 -6.07
C ARG A 159 11.07 8.35 -5.67
N ALA A 160 9.89 7.77 -5.83
CA ALA A 160 8.63 8.39 -5.39
C ALA A 160 8.57 8.51 -3.86
N ALA A 161 8.87 7.41 -3.15
CA ALA A 161 8.86 7.33 -1.70
C ALA A 161 9.84 8.31 -1.04
N ALA A 162 10.99 8.58 -1.67
CA ALA A 162 11.97 9.56 -1.18
C ALA A 162 11.40 10.99 -1.07
N ARG A 163 10.39 11.35 -1.87
CA ARG A 163 9.67 12.63 -1.74
C ARG A 163 8.84 12.70 -0.45
N ARG A 164 8.52 11.57 0.16
CA ARG A 164 7.83 11.44 1.45
C ARG A 164 8.78 10.87 2.51
N ALA A 165 9.87 11.60 2.75
CA ALA A 165 10.94 11.25 3.66
C ALA A 165 10.46 10.67 5.01
N SER A 166 9.53 11.34 5.70
CA SER A 166 9.00 10.88 6.99
C SER A 166 8.25 9.54 6.91
N ALA A 167 7.40 9.35 5.89
CA ALA A 167 6.69 8.10 5.68
C ALA A 167 7.64 6.95 5.32
N LEU A 168 8.61 7.22 4.44
CA LEU A 168 9.67 6.26 4.08
C LEU A 168 10.49 5.87 5.31
N ALA A 169 10.92 6.83 6.13
CA ALA A 169 11.72 6.56 7.33
C ALA A 169 10.97 5.72 8.38
N ARG A 170 9.64 5.78 8.41
CA ARG A 170 8.80 4.92 9.26
C ARG A 170 8.74 3.48 8.76
N LEU A 171 8.72 3.28 7.44
CA LEU A 171 8.42 1.98 6.84
C LEU A 171 9.65 1.23 6.31
N PHE A 172 10.80 1.88 6.09
CA PHE A 172 11.93 1.28 5.36
C PHE A 172 12.45 -0.05 5.92
N ARG A 173 12.30 -0.30 7.23
CA ARG A 173 12.72 -1.57 7.86
C ARG A 173 11.86 -2.76 7.43
N LEU A 174 10.68 -2.49 6.86
CA LEU A 174 9.73 -3.47 6.36
C LEU A 174 9.91 -3.73 4.86
N TYR A 175 10.84 -3.04 4.19
CA TYR A 175 11.06 -3.26 2.76
C TYR A 175 11.82 -4.56 2.53
N PRO A 176 11.30 -5.51 1.73
CA PRO A 176 11.96 -6.79 1.49
C PRO A 176 13.31 -6.66 0.79
N LYS A 177 13.46 -5.61 -0.04
CA LYS A 177 14.64 -5.29 -0.81
C LYS A 177 14.74 -3.77 -0.97
N THR A 178 15.96 -3.26 -1.02
CA THR A 178 16.28 -1.87 -1.37
C THR A 178 17.16 -1.85 -2.61
N MET A 179 16.87 -0.97 -3.57
CA MET A 179 17.63 -0.81 -4.81
C MET A 179 18.68 0.30 -4.69
N ASP A 180 18.34 1.44 -4.10
CA ASP A 180 19.23 2.58 -3.89
C ASP A 180 19.39 2.92 -2.39
N GLU A 181 20.38 2.29 -1.75
CA GLU A 181 20.67 2.54 -0.34
C GLU A 181 21.04 3.99 -0.03
N ARG A 182 21.65 4.70 -0.99
CA ARG A 182 22.03 6.11 -0.82
C ARG A 182 20.78 6.97 -0.76
N LEU A 183 19.84 6.76 -1.68
CA LEU A 183 18.56 7.45 -1.70
C LEU A 183 17.78 7.24 -0.40
N ILE A 184 17.66 5.98 0.06
CA ILE A 184 16.98 5.66 1.33
C ILE A 184 17.68 6.35 2.50
N ARG A 185 19.02 6.36 2.54
CA ARG A 185 19.78 7.04 3.60
C ARG A 185 19.54 8.55 3.60
N VAL A 186 19.59 9.20 2.44
CA VAL A 186 19.35 10.64 2.30
C VAL A 186 17.93 10.99 2.75
N ALA A 187 16.93 10.25 2.30
CA ALA A 187 15.54 10.45 2.71
C ALA A 187 15.37 10.32 4.24
N ARG A 188 16.04 9.35 4.87
CA ARG A 188 16.01 9.20 6.34
C ARG A 188 16.69 10.33 7.10
N VAL A 189 17.81 10.85 6.60
CA VAL A 189 18.46 12.03 7.19
C VAL A 189 17.54 13.25 7.06
N GLN A 190 16.93 13.45 5.89
CA GLN A 190 15.94 14.50 5.68
C GLN A 190 14.77 14.39 6.67
N ALA A 191 14.19 13.20 6.84
CA ALA A 191 13.11 12.98 7.80
C ALA A 191 13.54 13.34 9.24
N ARG A 192 14.78 12.99 9.62
CA ARG A 192 15.32 13.34 10.93
C ARG A 192 15.46 14.86 11.10
N MET A 193 15.99 15.56 10.09
CA MET A 193 16.09 17.02 10.11
C MET A 193 14.72 17.69 10.21
N GLN A 194 13.72 17.21 9.45
CA GLN A 194 12.34 17.69 9.51
C GLN A 194 11.77 17.55 10.94
N SER A 195 11.92 16.37 11.57
CA SER A 195 11.46 16.16 12.95
C SER A 195 12.16 17.07 13.97
N SER A 196 13.46 17.33 13.80
CA SER A 196 14.21 18.23 14.68
C SER A 196 13.75 19.68 14.52
N HIS A 197 13.45 20.12 13.30
CA HIS A 197 12.92 21.45 13.03
C HIS A 197 11.50 21.64 13.59
N GLU A 198 10.63 20.64 13.44
CA GLU A 198 9.29 20.65 14.06
C GLU A 198 9.37 20.71 15.59
N THR A 199 10.30 19.94 16.19
CA THR A 199 10.52 19.97 17.65
C THR A 199 11.04 21.33 18.12
N ALA A 200 11.96 21.95 17.37
CA ALA A 200 12.47 23.28 17.68
C ALA A 200 11.42 24.38 17.48
N ALA A 201 10.55 24.26 16.48
CA ALA A 201 9.44 25.19 16.25
C ALA A 201 8.34 25.07 17.31
N HIS A 202 8.19 23.92 17.96
CA HIS A 202 7.30 23.71 19.09
C HIS A 202 7.93 24.00 20.47
N TYR A 203 9.22 24.33 20.52
CA TYR A 203 9.85 24.82 21.74
C TYR A 203 9.56 26.31 21.90
N GLU A 204 8.42 26.65 22.52
CA GLU A 204 8.26 27.95 23.18
C GLU A 204 9.06 27.89 24.48
N GLU A 205 10.11 28.71 24.61
CA GLU A 205 10.89 28.83 25.84
C GLU A 205 9.96 29.07 27.04
N PRO A 206 9.83 28.09 27.97
CA PRO A 206 9.13 28.37 29.20
C PRO A 206 10.15 29.09 30.09
N PHE A 207 9.78 30.31 30.50
CA PHE A 207 10.43 31.12 31.53
C PHE A 207 11.64 31.97 31.06
N LEU A 208 11.34 33.14 30.49
CA LEU A 208 12.20 34.32 30.68
C LEU A 208 12.10 34.73 32.16
N TRP A 209 13.20 34.54 32.90
CA TRP A 209 13.37 35.14 34.22
C TRP A 209 13.42 36.66 34.04
N MET A 210 12.36 37.36 34.48
CA MET A 210 12.43 38.81 34.70
C MET A 210 13.15 39.05 36.02
N GLU A 211 14.32 39.68 35.94
CA GLU A 211 15.06 40.28 37.06
C GLU A 211 14.30 41.46 37.69
#